data_AF-A0A6P0I713-F1
#
_entry.id   AF-A0A6P0I713-F1
#
_cell.length_a   1.000
_cell.length_b   1.000
_cell.length_c   1.000
_cell.angle_alpha   90.00
_cell.angle_beta   90.00
_cell.angle_gamma   90.00
#
_symmetry.space_group_name_H-M   'P 1'
#
loop_
_entity.id
_entity.type
_entity.pdbx_description
1 polymer ?
#
loop_
_entity_poly.entity_id
_entity_poly.type
_entity_poly.pdbx_seq_one_letter_code
_entity_poly.pdbx_strand_id
1 'polypeptide(L)'
;RHKKDGLEVIGWYFAYTLRMDFDFDYYPFDDKDLKIRILHQDFNNGNLNRRVILAPNLSSYSVINPRTTPGVDREMVLGEWYLRDSFFEYVFKTYNTNFGLLDSAPKTNFPELQFTVILQRSFLGLFISKLGPMIVVLTLLFAVLLTCDKEQTMEVLGAAAGFVFIVILDQVTVRQQIITKGIVYLEYFYFVVYLYIFLVTLNFILWSLKPDLQIFKYKDNFIFKALYWPSMMKILLLVTILVFI
;
A
#
# COMPACT_ATOMS: atom_id res chain seq x y z
N ARG A 1 -40.07 -7.91 -9.84
CA ARG A 1 -40.37 -7.27 -11.14
C ARG A 1 -41.55 -6.33 -10.92
N HIS A 2 -41.38 -5.03 -11.14
CA HIS A 2 -42.45 -4.03 -11.01
C HIS A 2 -42.61 -3.29 -12.33
N LYS A 3 -43.84 -3.03 -12.78
CA LYS A 3 -44.12 -2.34 -14.05
C LYS A 3 -45.05 -1.17 -13.80
N LYS A 4 -44.68 0.02 -14.27
CA LYS A 4 -45.51 1.23 -14.20
C LYS A 4 -45.12 2.19 -15.33
N ASP A 5 -46.10 2.78 -16.01
CA ASP A 5 -45.91 3.83 -17.03
C ASP A 5 -44.90 3.48 -18.14
N GLY A 6 -44.92 2.23 -18.61
CA GLY A 6 -43.97 1.74 -19.63
C GLY A 6 -42.55 1.47 -19.10
N LEU A 7 -42.28 1.73 -17.83
CA LEU A 7 -41.05 1.40 -17.14
C LEU A 7 -41.17 0.03 -16.47
N GLU A 8 -40.08 -0.73 -16.55
CA GLU A 8 -39.95 -2.02 -15.89
C GLU A 8 -38.75 -2.00 -14.95
N VAL A 9 -39.00 -2.29 -13.67
CA VAL A 9 -37.98 -2.42 -12.64
C VAL A 9 -37.70 -3.91 -12.40
N ILE A 10 -36.46 -4.30 -12.63
CA ILE A 10 -35.93 -5.63 -12.39
C ILE A 10 -34.84 -5.50 -11.33
N GLY A 11 -34.93 -6.33 -10.28
CA GLY A 11 -33.93 -6.40 -9.21
C GLY A 11 -33.29 -7.77 -9.19
N TRP A 12 -31.98 -7.81 -8.99
CA TRP A 12 -31.20 -9.02 -8.86
C TRP A 12 -30.32 -8.94 -7.61
N TYR A 13 -30.06 -10.10 -7.01
CA TYR A 13 -29.06 -10.27 -5.97
C TYR A 13 -28.02 -11.25 -6.49
N PHE A 14 -26.74 -10.88 -6.37
CA PHE A 14 -25.64 -11.71 -6.81
C PHE A 14 -24.43 -11.51 -5.89
N ALA A 15 -23.57 -12.52 -5.85
CA ALA A 15 -22.27 -12.47 -5.20
C ALA A 15 -21.21 -12.85 -6.23
N TYR A 16 -20.08 -12.15 -6.23
CA TYR A 16 -18.99 -12.41 -7.17
C TYR A 16 -17.64 -12.06 -6.54
N THR A 17 -16.61 -12.83 -6.91
CA THR A 17 -15.23 -12.59 -6.48
C THR A 17 -14.46 -11.93 -7.63
N LEU A 18 -14.12 -10.65 -7.46
CA LEU A 18 -13.34 -9.90 -8.44
C LEU A 18 -11.85 -10.13 -8.22
N ARG A 19 -11.14 -10.57 -9.27
CA ARG A 19 -9.67 -10.55 -9.30
C ARG A 19 -9.23 -9.18 -9.80
N MET A 20 -8.62 -8.40 -8.92
CA MET A 20 -8.05 -7.08 -9.24
C MET A 20 -6.54 -7.13 -9.09
N ASP A 21 -5.85 -6.42 -9.98
CA ASP A 21 -4.39 -6.24 -9.91
C ASP A 21 -4.14 -4.92 -9.20
N PHE A 22 -3.78 -5.01 -7.92
CA PHE A 22 -3.57 -3.86 -7.06
C PHE A 22 -2.07 -3.59 -6.91
N ASP A 23 -1.68 -2.34 -7.11
CA ASP A 23 -0.32 -1.86 -6.89
C ASP A 23 -0.12 -1.50 -5.40
N PHE A 24 0.88 -2.07 -4.76
CA PHE A 24 1.19 -1.87 -3.33
C PHE A 24 2.51 -1.15 -3.08
N ASP A 25 3.11 -0.52 -4.09
CA ASP A 25 4.44 0.10 -3.98
C ASP A 25 4.49 1.16 -2.86
N TYR A 26 3.42 1.94 -2.70
CA TYR A 26 3.30 2.98 -1.67
C TYR A 26 2.76 2.48 -0.32
N TYR A 27 2.58 1.18 -0.12
CA TYR A 27 2.04 0.65 1.14
C TYR A 27 2.86 1.14 2.35
N PRO A 28 2.21 1.60 3.45
CA PRO A 28 0.76 1.56 3.72
C PRO A 28 -0.03 2.83 3.28
N PHE A 29 0.58 3.76 2.55
CA PHE A 29 -0.03 5.01 2.10
C PHE A 29 -0.69 4.85 0.74
N ASP A 30 -1.71 3.99 0.67
CA ASP A 30 -2.31 3.59 -0.59
C ASP A 30 -3.84 3.70 -0.62
N ASP A 31 -4.34 4.15 -1.77
CA ASP A 31 -5.73 4.08 -2.18
C ASP A 31 -5.89 2.97 -3.24
N LYS A 32 -7.09 2.40 -3.35
CA LYS A 32 -7.42 1.32 -4.29
C LYS A 32 -8.76 1.54 -4.97
N ASP A 33 -8.74 1.49 -6.29
CA ASP A 33 -9.94 1.59 -7.11
C ASP A 33 -10.52 0.20 -7.36
N LEU A 34 -11.67 -0.08 -6.77
CA LEU A 34 -12.49 -1.23 -7.10
C LEU A 34 -13.43 -0.86 -8.25
N LYS A 35 -13.13 -1.36 -9.45
CA LYS A 35 -13.86 -1.02 -10.69
C LYS A 35 -14.76 -2.17 -11.10
N ILE A 36 -16.07 -1.98 -10.95
CA ILE A 36 -17.08 -2.96 -11.37
C ILE A 36 -17.58 -2.57 -12.75
N ARG A 37 -17.21 -3.36 -13.75
CA ARG A 37 -17.64 -3.15 -15.14
C ARG A 37 -19.00 -3.79 -15.39
N ILE A 38 -19.93 -3.02 -15.93
CA ILE A 38 -21.30 -3.46 -16.22
C ILE A 38 -21.55 -3.32 -17.73
N LEU A 39 -21.91 -4.44 -18.35
CA LEU A 39 -22.21 -4.53 -19.77
C LEU A 39 -23.49 -5.29 -20.00
N HIS A 40 -24.28 -4.84 -20.97
CA HIS A 40 -25.44 -5.58 -21.42
C HIS A 40 -24.99 -6.78 -22.25
N GLN A 41 -25.61 -7.95 -22.11
CA GLN A 41 -25.27 -9.16 -22.88
C GLN A 41 -25.28 -8.93 -24.41
N ASP A 42 -26.20 -8.08 -24.88
CA ASP A 42 -26.35 -7.73 -26.30
C ASP A 42 -25.48 -6.54 -26.76
N PHE A 43 -24.47 -6.13 -25.98
CA PHE A 43 -23.65 -4.94 -26.29
C PHE A 43 -22.99 -4.98 -27.68
N ASN A 44 -22.72 -6.19 -28.19
CA ASN A 44 -22.09 -6.41 -29.49
C ASN A 44 -22.95 -7.22 -30.47
N ASN A 45 -24.26 -7.37 -30.26
CA ASN A 45 -25.08 -8.19 -31.15
C ASN A 45 -25.62 -7.38 -32.34
N GLY A 46 -25.01 -7.56 -33.52
CA GLY A 46 -25.40 -6.90 -34.78
C GLY A 46 -26.73 -7.35 -35.37
N ASN A 47 -27.24 -8.53 -34.98
CA ASN A 47 -28.49 -9.11 -35.50
C ASN A 47 -29.72 -8.61 -34.75
N LEU A 48 -29.51 -7.98 -33.59
CA LEU A 48 -30.55 -7.29 -32.86
C LEU A 48 -30.63 -5.85 -33.39
N ASN A 49 -31.75 -5.46 -33.97
CA ASN A 49 -32.02 -4.08 -34.40
C ASN A 49 -32.27 -3.15 -33.19
N ARG A 50 -31.49 -3.30 -32.12
CA ARG A 50 -31.55 -2.53 -30.88
C ARG A 50 -30.14 -2.25 -30.38
N ARG A 51 -29.85 -0.97 -30.11
CA ARG A 51 -28.65 -0.53 -29.41
C ARG A 51 -29.01 -0.28 -27.96
N VAL A 52 -28.39 -1.03 -27.05
CA VAL A 52 -28.62 -0.88 -25.61
C VAL A 52 -27.43 -0.14 -25.00
N ILE A 53 -27.71 1.00 -24.38
CA ILE A 53 -26.73 1.78 -23.60
C ILE A 53 -27.22 1.76 -22.16
N LEU A 54 -26.34 1.40 -21.24
CA LEU A 54 -26.64 1.41 -19.82
C LEU A 54 -26.40 2.82 -19.29
N ALA A 55 -27.39 3.39 -18.59
CA ALA A 55 -27.25 4.67 -17.90
C ALA A 55 -27.64 4.52 -16.43
N PRO A 56 -26.83 5.06 -15.50
CA PRO A 56 -27.19 5.03 -14.09
C PRO A 56 -28.41 5.93 -13.86
N ASN A 57 -29.36 5.46 -13.05
CA ASN A 57 -30.52 6.25 -12.66
C ASN A 57 -30.13 7.25 -11.54
N LEU A 58 -29.41 8.30 -11.91
CA LEU A 58 -28.88 9.29 -10.96
C LEU A 58 -29.98 10.02 -10.18
N SER A 59 -31.17 10.18 -10.77
CA SER A 59 -32.34 10.81 -10.12
C SER A 59 -32.90 10.01 -8.94
N SER A 60 -32.54 8.73 -8.80
CA SER A 60 -32.96 7.91 -7.66
C SER A 60 -32.07 8.08 -6.43
N TYR A 61 -30.94 8.78 -6.53
CA TYR A 61 -30.07 9.06 -5.41
C TYR A 61 -30.43 10.42 -4.79
N SER A 62 -30.50 10.49 -3.47
CA SER A 62 -30.71 11.75 -2.75
C SER A 62 -29.51 12.71 -2.92
N VAL A 63 -28.30 12.15 -3.00
CA VAL A 63 -27.05 12.89 -3.20
C VAL A 63 -26.15 12.06 -4.12
N ILE A 64 -25.54 12.72 -5.11
CA ILE A 64 -24.63 12.09 -6.09
C ILE A 64 -23.16 12.46 -5.87
N ASN A 65 -22.84 13.14 -4.76
CA ASN A 65 -21.46 13.48 -4.41
C ASN A 65 -20.67 12.19 -4.13
N PRO A 66 -19.53 11.94 -4.82
CA PRO A 66 -18.75 10.73 -4.63
C PRO A 66 -18.36 10.45 -3.18
N ARG A 67 -18.06 11.49 -2.39
CA ARG A 67 -17.69 11.38 -0.96
C ARG A 67 -18.84 10.96 -0.06
N THR A 68 -20.08 11.05 -0.53
CA THR A 68 -21.26 10.54 0.20
C THR A 68 -21.54 9.07 -0.12
N THR A 69 -20.65 8.46 -0.91
CA THR A 69 -20.61 7.05 -1.27
C THR A 69 -21.97 6.51 -1.78
N PRO A 70 -22.55 7.13 -2.82
CA PRO A 70 -23.82 6.69 -3.40
C PRO A 70 -23.72 5.26 -3.94
N GLY A 71 -24.75 4.46 -3.66
CA GLY A 71 -24.84 3.09 -4.16
C GLY A 71 -24.07 2.05 -3.37
N VAL A 72 -23.48 2.43 -2.24
CA VAL A 72 -22.83 1.52 -1.29
C VAL A 72 -23.54 1.59 0.06
N ASP A 73 -23.60 0.45 0.75
CA ASP A 73 -24.11 0.37 2.12
C ASP A 73 -23.18 1.12 3.09
N ARG A 74 -23.75 1.99 3.93
CA ARG A 74 -23.00 2.77 4.92
C ARG A 74 -22.49 1.91 6.08
N GLU A 75 -23.11 0.77 6.31
CA GLU A 75 -22.75 -0.16 7.38
C GLU A 75 -21.76 -1.24 6.92
N MET A 76 -21.25 -1.13 5.68
CA MET A 76 -20.29 -2.09 5.13
C MET A 76 -18.99 -2.13 5.94
N VAL A 77 -18.63 -3.31 6.45
CA VAL A 77 -17.39 -3.54 7.18
C VAL A 77 -16.27 -3.92 6.21
N LEU A 78 -15.23 -3.08 6.14
CA LEU A 78 -14.12 -3.19 5.16
C LEU A 78 -12.76 -3.53 5.80
N GLY A 79 -12.74 -3.91 7.08
CA GLY A 79 -11.51 -4.28 7.81
C GLY A 79 -10.53 -3.10 7.92
N GLU A 80 -9.33 -3.26 7.37
CA GLU A 80 -8.26 -2.23 7.35
C GLU A 80 -8.46 -1.14 6.29
N TRP A 81 -9.65 -1.03 5.70
CA TRP A 81 -10.00 -0.08 4.66
C TRP A 81 -11.21 0.76 5.04
N TYR A 82 -11.24 1.98 4.54
CA TYR A 82 -12.38 2.87 4.60
C TYR A 82 -12.85 3.18 3.19
N LEU A 83 -14.17 3.30 3.05
CA LEU A 83 -14.79 3.74 1.82
C LEU A 83 -14.58 5.27 1.68
N ARG A 84 -13.84 5.71 0.66
CA ARG A 84 -13.57 7.14 0.45
C ARG A 84 -14.57 7.76 -0.53
N ASP A 85 -14.76 7.13 -1.68
CA ASP A 85 -15.62 7.64 -2.75
C ASP A 85 -16.34 6.49 -3.46
N SER A 86 -17.54 6.74 -4.00
CA SER A 86 -18.14 5.85 -5.00
C SER A 86 -18.89 6.64 -6.07
N PHE A 87 -18.79 6.20 -7.32
CA PHE A 87 -19.41 6.89 -8.45
C PHE A 87 -19.57 5.99 -9.67
N PHE A 88 -20.44 6.42 -10.57
CA PHE A 88 -20.56 5.82 -11.90
C PHE A 88 -19.74 6.62 -12.90
N GLU A 89 -19.04 5.93 -13.80
CA GLU A 89 -18.30 6.55 -14.89
C GLU A 89 -18.51 5.79 -16.20
N TYR A 90 -18.34 6.49 -17.32
CA TYR A 90 -18.26 5.86 -18.64
C TYR A 90 -16.82 5.74 -19.06
N VAL A 91 -16.40 4.52 -19.38
CA VAL A 91 -15.08 4.26 -19.97
C VAL A 91 -15.28 3.82 -21.40
N PHE A 92 -14.68 4.56 -22.33
CA PHE A 92 -14.77 4.24 -23.75
C PHE A 92 -13.70 3.23 -24.14
N LYS A 93 -14.12 2.11 -24.70
CA LYS A 93 -13.21 1.02 -25.11
C LYS A 93 -13.37 0.69 -26.59
N THR A 94 -12.26 0.28 -27.19
CA THR A 94 -12.22 -0.30 -28.52
C THR A 94 -11.87 -1.78 -28.36
N TYR A 95 -12.70 -2.66 -28.91
CA TYR A 95 -12.43 -4.08 -28.93
C TYR A 95 -11.87 -4.47 -30.28
N ASN A 96 -10.86 -5.33 -30.25
CA ASN A 96 -10.28 -5.97 -31.42
C ASN A 96 -10.90 -7.36 -31.70
N THR A 97 -12.03 -7.68 -31.07
CA THR A 97 -12.73 -8.96 -31.19
C THR A 97 -14.23 -8.74 -31.38
N ASN A 98 -14.87 -9.66 -32.07
CA ASN A 98 -16.32 -9.75 -32.19
C ASN A 98 -16.96 -10.66 -31.11
N PHE A 99 -16.16 -11.18 -30.18
CA PHE A 99 -16.60 -12.09 -29.12
C PHE A 99 -17.30 -13.36 -29.65
N GLY A 100 -16.96 -13.79 -30.88
CA GLY A 100 -17.57 -14.96 -31.52
C GLY A 100 -18.93 -14.69 -32.17
N LEU A 101 -19.37 -13.43 -32.25
CA LEU A 101 -20.60 -13.04 -32.92
C LEU A 101 -20.32 -12.85 -34.42
N LEU A 102 -20.78 -13.81 -35.23
CA LEU A 102 -20.48 -13.92 -36.68
C LEU A 102 -20.84 -12.66 -37.48
N ASP A 103 -21.93 -11.97 -37.12
CA ASP A 103 -22.46 -10.81 -37.86
C ASP A 103 -22.17 -9.46 -37.18
N SER A 104 -21.16 -9.41 -36.31
CA SER A 104 -20.88 -8.22 -35.50
C SER A 104 -19.47 -7.69 -35.74
N ALA A 105 -19.38 -6.47 -36.27
CA ALA A 105 -18.10 -5.79 -36.39
C ALA A 105 -17.51 -5.47 -35.01
N PRO A 106 -16.18 -5.51 -34.84
CA PRO A 106 -15.52 -5.04 -33.62
C PRO A 106 -15.97 -3.62 -33.28
N LYS A 107 -16.36 -3.36 -32.03
CA LYS A 107 -16.80 -2.02 -31.62
C LYS A 107 -15.60 -1.13 -31.32
N THR A 108 -15.61 0.05 -31.91
CA THR A 108 -14.69 1.15 -31.60
C THR A 108 -15.39 2.17 -30.71
N ASN A 109 -14.71 2.68 -29.69
CA ASN A 109 -15.21 3.75 -28.83
C ASN A 109 -16.58 3.47 -28.18
N PHE A 110 -16.80 2.24 -27.70
CA PHE A 110 -18.04 1.84 -27.06
C PHE A 110 -18.08 2.32 -25.60
N PRO A 111 -19.15 3.01 -25.13
CA PRO A 111 -19.27 3.47 -23.76
C PRO A 111 -19.62 2.30 -22.83
N GLU A 112 -18.71 1.97 -21.92
CA GLU A 112 -18.96 1.00 -20.85
C GLU A 112 -19.33 1.71 -19.57
N LEU A 113 -20.41 1.27 -18.92
CA LEU A 113 -20.74 1.76 -17.58
C LEU A 113 -19.86 1.04 -16.55
N GLN A 114 -19.14 1.81 -15.76
CA GLN A 114 -18.38 1.31 -14.62
C GLN A 114 -18.92 1.92 -13.33
N PHE A 115 -19.01 1.11 -12.29
CA PHE A 115 -19.23 1.57 -10.92
C PHE A 115 -17.91 1.43 -10.18
N THR A 116 -17.34 2.58 -9.81
CA THR A 116 -16.02 2.67 -9.19
C THR A 116 -16.17 3.02 -7.73
N VAL A 117 -15.47 2.27 -6.89
CA VAL A 117 -15.41 2.45 -5.44
C VAL A 117 -13.95 2.67 -5.06
N ILE A 118 -13.64 3.81 -4.45
CA ILE A 118 -12.30 4.13 -3.97
C ILE A 118 -12.21 3.74 -2.50
N LEU A 119 -11.29 2.82 -2.20
CA LEU A 119 -10.95 2.38 -0.86
C LEU A 119 -9.66 3.05 -0.41
N GLN A 120 -9.64 3.56 0.81
CA GLN A 120 -8.45 4.14 1.45
C GLN A 120 -8.00 3.26 2.60
N ARG A 121 -6.71 2.99 2.71
CA ARG A 121 -6.19 2.18 3.81
C ARG A 121 -6.19 2.94 5.15
N SER A 122 -6.51 2.22 6.24
CA SER A 122 -6.25 2.63 7.61
C SER A 122 -4.75 2.52 7.93
N PHE A 123 -3.96 3.48 7.46
CA PHE A 123 -2.51 3.41 7.58
C PHE A 123 -2.02 3.59 9.03
N LEU A 124 -2.75 4.32 9.88
CA LEU A 124 -2.25 4.72 11.21
C LEU A 124 -2.07 3.53 12.16
N GLY A 125 -3.02 2.59 12.15
CA GLY A 125 -2.92 1.36 12.93
C GLY A 125 -1.75 0.47 12.47
N LEU A 126 -1.61 0.32 11.15
CA LEU A 126 -0.50 -0.42 10.55
C LEU A 126 0.86 0.23 10.85
N PHE A 127 0.93 1.56 10.79
CA PHE A 127 2.15 2.32 11.07
C PHE A 127 2.61 2.08 12.52
N ILE A 128 1.71 2.20 13.49
CA ILE A 128 2.03 1.95 14.91
C ILE A 128 2.42 0.48 15.12
N SER A 129 1.66 -0.46 14.57
CA SER A 129 1.90 -1.88 14.76
C SER A 129 3.23 -2.35 14.17
N LYS A 130 3.65 -1.79 13.02
CA LYS A 130 4.86 -2.22 12.31
C LYS A 130 6.09 -1.42 12.70
N LEU A 131 5.97 -0.11 12.92
CA LEU A 131 7.13 0.71 13.30
C LEU A 131 7.41 0.69 14.80
N GLY A 132 6.43 0.37 15.64
CA GLY A 132 6.62 0.26 17.09
C GLY A 132 7.81 -0.64 17.45
N PRO A 133 7.85 -1.91 17.00
CA PRO A 133 8.99 -2.79 17.24
C PRO A 133 10.33 -2.24 16.70
N MET A 134 10.33 -1.60 15.53
CA MET A 134 11.55 -1.03 14.97
C MET A 134 12.09 0.14 15.80
N ILE A 135 11.21 1.01 16.30
CA ILE A 135 11.59 2.12 17.17
C ILE A 135 12.23 1.56 18.45
N VAL A 136 11.68 0.48 19.01
CA VAL A 136 12.27 -0.19 20.18
C VAL A 136 13.66 -0.75 19.87
N VAL A 137 13.85 -1.38 18.72
CA VAL A 137 15.18 -1.87 18.31
C VAL A 137 16.17 -0.71 18.15
N LEU A 138 15.76 0.39 17.51
CA LEU A 138 16.60 1.56 17.31
C LEU A 138 16.96 2.26 18.62
N THR A 139 16.06 2.31 19.59
CA THR A 139 16.34 2.89 20.91
C THR A 139 17.26 1.99 21.73
N LEU A 140 17.07 0.66 21.69
CA LEU A 140 17.96 -0.30 22.35
C LEU A 140 19.36 -0.29 21.72
N LEU A 141 19.45 -0.23 20.40
CA LEU A 141 20.73 -0.10 19.70
C LEU A 141 21.46 1.19 20.10
N PHE A 142 20.73 2.29 20.24
CA PHE A 142 21.28 3.54 20.75
C PHE A 142 21.71 3.43 22.23
N ALA A 143 20.96 2.72 23.07
CA ALA A 143 21.35 2.45 24.44
C ALA A 143 22.67 1.66 24.51
N VAL A 144 22.82 0.63 23.68
CA VAL A 144 24.09 -0.13 23.55
C VAL A 144 25.24 0.79 23.16
N LEU A 145 25.03 1.70 22.20
CA LEU A 145 26.03 2.69 21.81
C LEU A 145 26.41 3.66 22.95
N LEU A 146 25.51 3.93 23.90
CA LEU A 146 25.76 4.79 25.05
C LEU A 146 26.49 4.06 26.19
N THR A 147 26.13 2.80 26.45
CA THR A 147 26.56 2.07 27.66
C THR A 147 27.78 1.20 27.46
N CYS A 148 27.98 0.65 26.26
CA CYS A 148 29.06 -0.31 26.02
C CYS A 148 30.37 0.39 25.65
N ASP A 149 31.47 -0.22 26.09
CA ASP A 149 32.83 0.22 25.77
C ASP A 149 33.53 -0.71 24.77
N LYS A 150 34.71 -0.29 24.30
CA LYS A 150 35.54 -1.03 23.31
C LYS A 150 35.83 -2.49 23.68
N GLU A 151 35.87 -2.81 24.98
CA GLU A 151 36.16 -4.16 25.49
C GLU A 151 34.96 -5.11 25.35
N GLN A 152 33.74 -4.57 25.29
CA GLN A 152 32.49 -5.32 25.20
C GLN A 152 32.05 -5.58 23.75
N THR A 153 32.96 -5.53 22.79
CA THR A 153 32.65 -5.71 21.36
C THR A 153 31.92 -7.02 21.07
N MET A 154 32.24 -8.10 21.79
CA MET A 154 31.55 -9.39 21.65
C MET A 154 30.10 -9.35 22.15
N GLU A 155 29.82 -8.59 23.20
CA GLU A 155 28.46 -8.40 23.73
C GLU A 155 27.62 -7.58 22.75
N VAL A 156 28.20 -6.52 22.17
CA VAL A 156 27.56 -5.71 21.13
C VAL A 156 27.22 -6.56 19.90
N LEU A 157 28.14 -7.44 19.47
CA LEU A 157 27.91 -8.33 18.33
C LEU A 157 26.75 -9.32 18.62
N GLY A 158 26.69 -9.84 19.85
CA GLY A 158 25.57 -10.68 20.29
C GLY A 158 24.23 -9.94 20.30
N ALA A 159 24.20 -8.72 20.83
CA ALA A 159 23.01 -7.87 20.83
C ALA A 159 22.56 -7.53 19.40
N ALA A 160 23.51 -7.16 18.52
CA ALA A 160 23.26 -6.87 17.12
C ALA A 160 22.64 -8.08 16.38
N ALA A 161 23.17 -9.29 16.61
CA ALA A 161 22.59 -10.51 16.04
C ALA A 161 21.13 -10.73 16.49
N GLY A 162 20.84 -10.50 17.77
CA GLY A 162 19.48 -10.56 18.31
C GLY A 162 18.54 -9.54 17.66
N PHE A 163 18.98 -8.29 17.52
CA PHE A 163 18.20 -7.24 16.86
C PHE A 163 17.94 -7.54 15.39
N VAL A 164 18.95 -7.97 14.63
CA VAL A 164 18.79 -8.36 13.22
C VAL A 164 17.75 -9.46 13.10
N PHE A 165 17.80 -10.48 13.96
CA PHE A 165 16.85 -11.59 13.94
C PHE A 165 15.40 -11.10 14.14
N ILE A 166 15.15 -10.26 15.15
CA ILE A 166 13.83 -9.69 15.43
C ILE A 166 13.31 -8.90 14.22
N VAL A 167 14.16 -8.06 13.62
CA VAL A 167 13.78 -7.21 12.49
C VAL A 167 13.50 -8.05 11.23
N ILE A 168 14.28 -9.12 10.98
CA ILE A 168 14.02 -10.07 9.88
C ILE A 168 12.67 -10.77 10.06
N LEU A 169 12.35 -11.27 11.26
CA LEU A 169 11.07 -11.94 11.49
C LEU A 169 9.89 -11.00 11.24
N ASP A 170 10.00 -9.74 11.66
CA ASP A 170 8.97 -8.75 11.42
C ASP A 170 8.84 -8.42 9.92
N GLN A 171 9.95 -8.28 9.19
CA GLN A 171 9.93 -8.07 7.73
C GLN A 171 9.28 -9.22 6.98
N VAL A 172 9.60 -10.47 7.33
CA VAL A 172 9.00 -11.66 6.72
C VAL A 172 7.49 -11.66 6.94
N THR A 173 7.03 -11.28 8.13
CA THR A 173 5.60 -11.17 8.45
C THR A 173 4.90 -10.15 7.56
N VAL A 174 5.52 -8.99 7.29
CA VAL A 174 4.98 -7.99 6.36
C VAL A 174 4.92 -8.53 4.94
N ARG A 175 5.97 -9.22 4.46
CA ARG A 175 6.01 -9.79 3.11
C ARG A 175 5.00 -10.90 2.87
N GLN A 176 4.62 -11.64 3.91
CA GLN A 176 3.54 -12.64 3.81
C GLN A 176 2.16 -11.99 3.64
N GLN A 177 1.98 -10.73 4.06
CA GLN A 177 0.71 -10.01 4.00
C GLN A 177 0.53 -9.24 2.68
N ILE A 178 1.62 -8.95 1.95
CA ILE A 178 1.60 -8.10 0.77
C ILE A 178 2.10 -8.89 -0.44
N ILE A 179 1.21 -9.09 -1.41
CA ILE A 179 1.54 -9.74 -2.68
C ILE A 179 1.99 -8.65 -3.65
N THR A 180 3.26 -8.26 -3.59
CA THR A 180 3.88 -7.40 -4.61
C THR A 180 5.22 -7.98 -5.07
N LYS A 181 5.54 -7.73 -6.34
CA LYS A 181 6.83 -8.07 -6.94
C LYS A 181 7.92 -7.04 -6.63
N GLY A 182 7.53 -5.80 -6.27
CA GLY A 182 8.42 -4.67 -6.04
C GLY A 182 8.89 -4.51 -4.58
N ILE A 183 9.71 -3.48 -4.35
CA ILE A 183 10.07 -3.00 -3.01
C ILE A 183 8.97 -2.05 -2.53
N VAL A 184 8.47 -2.28 -1.33
CA VAL A 184 7.42 -1.46 -0.72
C VAL A 184 8.03 -0.33 0.09
N TYR A 185 7.37 0.83 0.15
CA TYR A 185 7.82 1.96 0.98
C TYR A 185 8.16 1.57 2.43
N LEU A 186 7.33 0.75 3.08
CA LEU A 186 7.59 0.27 4.45
C LEU A 186 8.93 -0.50 4.58
N GLU A 187 9.39 -1.18 3.55
CA GLU A 187 10.64 -1.96 3.59
C GLU A 187 11.89 -1.10 3.74
N TYR A 188 11.83 0.15 3.28
CA TYR A 188 12.97 1.06 3.48
C TYR A 188 13.24 1.35 4.95
N PHE A 189 12.23 1.31 5.83
CA PHE A 189 12.46 1.42 7.27
C PHE A 189 13.29 0.24 7.80
N TYR A 190 12.99 -0.99 7.35
CA TYR A 190 13.79 -2.16 7.70
C TYR A 190 15.23 -2.03 7.20
N PHE A 191 15.42 -1.59 5.95
CA PHE A 191 16.77 -1.38 5.39
C PHE A 191 17.57 -0.34 6.18
N VAL A 192 16.93 0.75 6.63
CA VAL A 192 17.57 1.74 7.51
C VAL A 192 17.95 1.10 8.84
N VAL A 193 17.06 0.33 9.49
CA VAL A 193 17.38 -0.35 10.75
C VAL A 193 18.57 -1.31 10.57
N TYR A 194 18.60 -2.12 9.51
CA TYR A 194 19.73 -3.00 9.21
C TYR A 194 21.04 -2.22 9.01
N LEU A 195 20.98 -1.12 8.27
CA LEU A 195 22.13 -0.24 8.08
C LEU A 195 22.66 0.28 9.42
N TYR A 196 21.76 0.72 10.32
CA TYR A 196 22.18 1.21 11.64
C TYR A 196 22.76 0.12 12.53
N ILE A 197 22.17 -1.08 12.55
CA ILE A 197 22.75 -2.21 13.30
C ILE A 197 24.15 -2.52 12.78
N PHE A 198 24.32 -2.54 11.45
CA PHE A 198 25.62 -2.74 10.82
C PHE A 198 26.63 -1.63 11.18
N LEU A 199 26.24 -0.36 11.03
CA LEU A 199 27.11 0.78 11.33
C LEU A 199 27.54 0.85 12.79
N VAL A 200 26.64 0.55 13.73
CA VAL A 200 26.96 0.50 15.16
C VAL A 200 27.92 -0.65 15.45
N THR A 201 27.67 -1.83 14.91
CA THR A 201 28.57 -2.99 15.09
C THR A 201 29.97 -2.71 14.51
N LEU A 202 30.03 -2.16 13.30
CA LEU A 202 31.26 -1.74 12.65
C LEU A 202 32.02 -0.70 13.47
N ASN A 203 31.30 0.26 14.05
CA ASN A 203 31.88 1.29 14.92
C ASN A 203 32.59 0.66 16.14
N PHE A 204 31.96 -0.28 16.85
CA PHE A 204 32.58 -0.96 17.99
C PHE A 204 33.81 -1.80 17.58
N ILE A 205 33.73 -2.53 16.46
CA ILE A 205 34.87 -3.30 15.94
C ILE A 205 36.05 -2.38 15.62
N LEU A 206 35.80 -1.25 14.94
CA LEU A 206 36.85 -0.29 14.59
C LEU A 206 37.44 0.38 15.84
N TRP A 207 36.61 0.69 16.84
CA TRP A 207 37.05 1.26 18.10
C TRP A 207 37.93 0.29 18.89
N SER A 208 37.62 -1.00 18.85
CA SER A 208 38.42 -2.07 19.48
C SER A 208 39.77 -2.29 18.78
N LEU A 209 39.78 -2.30 17.44
CA LEU A 209 41.00 -2.55 16.65
C LEU A 209 41.95 -1.36 16.56
N LYS A 210 41.44 -0.13 16.52
CA LYS A 210 42.23 1.09 16.32
C LYS A 210 41.79 2.19 17.30
N PRO A 211 42.03 2.03 18.60
CA PRO A 211 41.59 2.97 19.63
C PRO A 211 42.24 4.36 19.51
N ASP A 212 43.41 4.47 18.85
CA ASP A 212 44.17 5.72 18.75
C ASP A 212 43.70 6.71 17.66
N LEU A 213 42.73 6.34 16.82
CA LEU A 213 42.15 7.25 15.83
C LEU A 213 41.51 8.47 16.52
N GLN A 214 41.81 9.69 16.03
CA GLN A 214 41.32 10.94 16.61
C GLN A 214 39.78 11.02 16.72
N ILE A 215 39.07 10.35 15.80
CA ILE A 215 37.60 10.28 15.78
C ILE A 215 37.06 9.50 17.00
N PHE A 216 37.77 8.46 17.45
CA PHE A 216 37.39 7.67 18.62
C PHE A 216 37.94 8.24 19.93
N LYS A 217 39.11 8.90 19.89
CA LYS A 217 39.72 9.61 21.05
C LYS A 217 38.93 10.84 21.51
N TYR A 218 38.06 11.40 20.66
CA TYR A 218 37.23 12.53 21.04
C TYR A 218 36.07 12.10 21.96
N LYS A 219 36.24 12.28 23.27
CA LYS A 219 35.23 12.04 24.33
C LYS A 219 34.51 10.69 24.22
N ASP A 220 35.24 9.59 24.05
CA ASP A 220 34.70 8.23 23.98
C ASP A 220 33.55 8.08 22.99
N ASN A 221 33.88 8.20 21.69
CA ASN A 221 32.96 7.93 20.59
C ASN A 221 31.76 8.91 20.51
N PHE A 222 31.90 10.12 21.05
CA PHE A 222 30.83 11.11 21.14
C PHE A 222 30.22 11.48 19.78
N ILE A 223 31.04 11.53 18.72
CA ILE A 223 30.60 11.91 17.37
C ILE A 223 29.53 10.95 16.86
N PHE A 224 29.74 9.64 17.02
CA PHE A 224 28.78 8.63 16.56
C PHE A 224 27.52 8.61 17.43
N LYS A 225 27.65 8.84 18.75
CA LYS A 225 26.52 9.01 19.66
C LYS A 225 25.66 10.21 19.27
N ALA A 226 26.26 11.36 18.99
CA ALA A 226 25.54 12.58 18.62
C ALA A 226 24.92 12.50 17.21
N LEU A 227 25.58 11.82 16.27
CA LEU A 227 25.14 11.74 14.88
C LEU A 227 24.05 10.69 14.65
N TYR A 228 23.88 9.72 15.54
CA TYR A 228 22.94 8.59 15.39
C TYR A 228 21.52 9.04 14.98
N TRP A 229 20.84 9.81 15.83
CA TRP A 229 19.46 10.24 15.56
C TRP A 229 19.34 11.22 14.37
N PRO A 230 20.15 12.29 14.27
CA PRO A 230 20.04 13.23 13.15
C PRO A 230 20.32 12.58 11.80
N SER A 231 21.31 11.68 11.71
CA SER A 231 21.61 10.98 10.47
C SER A 231 20.47 10.02 10.08
N MET A 232 19.87 9.35 11.06
CA MET A 232 18.80 8.39 10.80
C MET A 232 17.57 9.09 10.25
N MET A 233 17.16 10.19 10.91
CA MET A 233 16.05 11.01 10.45
C MET A 233 16.32 11.62 9.07
N LYS A 234 17.56 12.03 8.79
CA LYS A 234 17.95 12.54 7.47
C LYS A 234 17.84 11.48 6.38
N ILE A 235 18.29 10.24 6.64
CA ILE A 235 18.20 9.14 5.68
C ILE A 235 16.74 8.78 5.42
N LEU A 236 15.93 8.66 6.48
CA LEU A 236 14.49 8.39 6.34
C LEU A 236 13.80 9.48 5.52
N LEU A 237 14.09 10.76 5.79
CA LEU A 237 13.54 11.87 5.02
C LEU A 237 13.94 11.80 3.54
N LEU A 238 15.21 11.50 3.24
CA LEU A 238 15.67 11.34 1.86
C LEU A 238 14.97 10.18 1.15
N VAL A 239 14.79 9.05 1.83
CA VAL A 239 14.04 7.90 1.30
C VAL A 239 12.60 8.31 1.00
N THR A 240 11.91 8.98 1.94
CA THR A 240 10.53 9.45 1.72
C THR A 240 10.45 10.36 0.50
N ILE A 241 11.39 11.30 0.37
CA ILE A 241 11.44 12.21 -0.77
C ILE A 241 11.66 11.44 -2.08
N LEU A 242 12.58 10.48 -2.12
CA LEU A 242 12.89 9.72 -3.34
C LEU A 242 11.77 8.78 -3.77
N VAL A 243 10.97 8.26 -2.83
CA VAL A 243 9.87 7.35 -3.16
C VAL A 243 8.63 8.10 -3.63
N PHE A 244 8.39 9.32 -3.14
CA PHE A 244 7.18 10.11 -3.44
C PHE A 244 7.39 11.26 -4.44
N ILE A 245 8.58 11.39 -5.04
CA ILE A 245 8.87 12.27 -6.19
C ILE A 245 8.74 11.46 -7.48
#